data_AF-A0A222WHZ0-F1
#
_entry.id   AF-A0A222WHZ0-F1
#
_cell.length_a   1.000
_cell.length_b   1.000
_cell.length_c   1.000
_cell.angle_alpha   90.00
_cell.angle_beta   90.00
_cell.angle_gamma   90.00
#
_symmetry.space_group_name_H-M   'P 1'
#
loop_
_entity.id
_entity.type
_entity.pdbx_description
1 polymer ?
#
loop_
_entity_poly.entity_id
_entity_poly.type
_entity_poly.pdbx_seq_one_letter_code
_entity_poly.pdbx_strand_id
1 'polypeptide(L)' 'MEQLKNLILQAQKNDKNATMSIIDMFNNKLQKSLYQVPFQEREDLSQDLYVKMIEVIGKFKVGSE' A
#
# COMPACT_ATOMS: atom_id res chain seq x y z
N MET A 1 -8.02 6.36 -12.24
CA MET A 1 -7.48 4.97 -12.25
C MET A 1 -6.14 4.88 -12.95
N GLU A 2 -5.91 5.65 -14.02
CA GLU A 2 -4.65 5.68 -14.78
C GLU A 2 -3.42 6.06 -13.93
N GLN A 3 -3.55 7.02 -13.00
CA GLN A 3 -2.47 7.40 -12.08
C GLN A 3 -2.00 6.24 -11.17
N LEU A 4 -2.93 5.48 -10.58
CA LEU A 4 -2.59 4.34 -9.72
C LEU A 4 -1.94 3.22 -10.54
N LYS A 5 -2.46 2.96 -11.75
CA LYS A 5 -1.88 1.99 -12.69
C LYS A 5 -0.43 2.34 -13.02
N ASN A 6 -0.15 3.61 -13.34
CA ASN A 6 1.20 4.07 -13.61
C ASN A 6 2.11 3.95 -12.38
N LEU A 7 1.63 4.32 -11.19
CA LEU A 7 2.39 4.16 -9.95
C LEU A 7 2.74 2.70 -9.68
N ILE A 8 1.81 1.75 -9.89
CA ILE A 8 2.08 0.31 -9.72
C ILE A 8 3.18 -0.14 -10.68
N LEU A 9 3.12 0.26 -11.95
CA LEU A 9 4.15 -0.09 -12.94
C LEU A 9 5.52 0.48 -12.59
N GLN A 10 5.60 1.70 -12.02
CA GLN A 10 6.86 2.29 -11.57
C GLN A 10 7.37 1.60 -10.29
N ALA A 11 6.49 1.34 -9.33
CA ALA A 11 6.84 0.63 -8.10
C ALA A 11 7.42 -0.77 -8.38
N GLN A 12 6.85 -1.49 -9.36
CA GLN A 12 7.35 -2.79 -9.84
C GLN A 12 8.73 -2.70 -10.50
N LYS A 13 9.17 -1.51 -10.94
CA LYS A 13 10.53 -1.24 -11.43
C LYS A 13 11.50 -0.79 -10.33
N ASN A 14 11.17 -1.07 -9.06
CA ASN A 14 11.92 -0.64 -7.87
C ASN A 14 11.90 0.87 -7.61
N ASP A 15 10.94 1.62 -8.16
CA ASP A 15 10.74 3.02 -7.78
C ASP A 15 10.12 3.10 -6.38
N LYS A 16 10.98 3.39 -5.39
CA LYS A 16 10.59 3.54 -3.98
C LYS A 16 9.61 4.69 -3.77
N ASN A 17 9.72 5.78 -4.55
CA ASN A 17 8.82 6.92 -4.42
C ASN A 17 7.43 6.57 -4.93
N ALA A 18 7.34 5.76 -5.99
CA ALA A 18 6.07 5.23 -6.48
C ALA A 18 5.43 4.29 -5.44
N THR A 19 6.21 3.40 -4.83
CA THR A 19 5.73 2.54 -3.73
C THR A 19 5.18 3.36 -2.56
N MET A 20 5.92 4.36 -2.09
CA MET A 20 5.48 5.23 -1.00
C MET A 20 4.23 6.02 -1.38
N SER A 21 4.15 6.53 -2.61
CA SER A 21 2.97 7.26 -3.10
C SER A 21 1.71 6.37 -3.07
N ILE A 22 1.83 5.09 -3.45
CA ILE A 22 0.72 4.14 -3.35
C ILE A 22 0.35 3.93 -1.89
N ILE A 23 1.32 3.71 -1.01
CA ILE A 23 1.08 3.50 0.42
C ILE A 23 0.33 4.70 1.02
N ASP A 24 0.78 5.92 0.74
CA ASP A 24 0.18 7.15 1.24
C ASP A 24 -1.27 7.33 0.76
N MET A 25 -1.58 6.94 -0.48
CA MET A 25 -2.95 6.96 -1.01
C MET A 25 -3.91 6.11 -0.19
N PHE A 26 -3.44 5.01 0.41
CA PHE A 26 -4.26 4.13 1.25
C PHE A 26 -4.10 4.38 2.74
N ASN A 27 -3.11 5.17 3.17
CA ASN A 27 -2.84 5.43 4.59
C ASN A 27 -4.10 5.94 5.33
N ASN A 28 -4.81 6.92 4.76
CA ASN A 28 -6.06 7.43 5.35
C ASN A 28 -7.14 6.35 5.57
N LYS A 29 -7.20 5.32 4.71
CA LYS A 29 -8.14 4.19 4.89
C LYS A 29 -7.62 3.21 5.94
N LEU A 30 -6.32 2.92 5.93
CA LEU A 30 -5.67 2.03 6.90
C LEU A 30 -5.79 2.57 8.32
N GLN A 31 -5.49 3.86 8.53
CA GLN A 31 -5.61 4.49 9.85
C GLN A 31 -7.03 4.36 10.40
N LYS A 32 -8.05 4.64 9.57
CA LYS A 32 -9.46 4.48 9.95
C LYS A 32 -9.81 3.05 10.37
N SER A 33 -9.27 2.05 9.68
CA SER A 33 -9.44 0.64 10.07
C SER A 33 -8.69 0.29 11.35
N LEU A 34 -7.45 0.78 11.52
CA LEU A 34 -6.62 0.56 12.71
C LEU A 34 -7.23 1.13 14.00
N TYR A 35 -8.02 2.20 13.92
CA TYR A 35 -8.74 2.74 15.08
C TYR A 35 -9.72 1.74 15.73
N GLN A 36 -10.16 0.72 14.98
CA GLN A 36 -11.06 -0.33 15.48
C GLN A 36 -10.32 -1.43 16.25
N VAL A 37 -8.98 -1.43 16.19
CA VAL A 37 -8.11 -2.40 16.85
C VAL A 37 -7.69 -1.89 18.24
N PRO A 38 -7.51 -2.77 19.25
CA PRO A 38 -6.97 -2.38 20.54
C PRO A 38 -5.67 -1.60 20.41
N PHE A 39 -5.50 -0.51 21.18
CA PHE A 39 -4.36 0.40 21.06
C PHE A 39 -3.00 -0.31 21.08
N GLN A 40 -2.87 -1.33 21.93
CA GLN A 40 -1.64 -2.12 22.13
C GLN A 40 -1.23 -2.92 20.89
N GLU A 41 -2.17 -3.25 20.00
CA GLU A 41 -1.93 -4.07 18.81
C GLU A 41 -1.82 -3.22 17.52
N ARG A 42 -2.14 -1.91 17.61
CA ARG A 42 -2.23 -1.05 16.42
C ARG A 42 -0.90 -0.86 15.71
N GLU A 43 0.18 -0.71 16.47
CA GLU A 43 1.50 -0.46 15.89
C GLU A 43 2.00 -1.68 15.11
N ASP A 44 1.98 -2.85 15.74
CA ASP A 44 2.38 -4.11 15.12
C ASP A 44 1.53 -4.40 13.87
N LEU A 45 0.21 -4.28 13.99
CA LEU A 45 -0.69 -4.51 12.85
C LEU A 45 -0.46 -3.50 11.72
N SER A 46 -0.18 -2.23 12.05
CA SER A 46 0.15 -1.20 11.07
C SER A 46 1.40 -1.57 10.26
N GLN A 47 2.46 -2.03 10.94
CA GLN A 47 3.69 -2.48 10.29
C GLN A 47 3.44 -3.69 9.37
N ASP A 48 2.70 -4.69 9.85
CA ASP A 48 2.33 -5.87 9.05
C ASP A 48 1.54 -5.51 7.79
N LEU A 49 0.62 -4.55 7.91
CA LEU A 49 -0.16 -4.05 6.77
C LEU A 49 0.74 -3.35 5.75
N TYR A 50 1.72 -2.54 6.18
CA TYR A 50 2.67 -1.90 5.27
C TYR A 50 3.52 -2.93 4.52
N VAL A 51 4.03 -3.96 5.19
CA VAL A 51 4.79 -5.05 4.56
C VAL A 51 3.93 -5.77 3.51
N LYS A 52 2.70 -6.15 3.88
CA LYS A 52 1.76 -6.79 2.93
C LYS A 52 1.44 -5.92 1.73
N MET A 53 1.30 -4.59 1.91
CA MET A 53 1.08 -3.69 0.79
C MET A 53 2.24 -3.71 -0.20
N ILE A 54 3.48 -3.64 0.29
CA ILE A 54 4.68 -3.71 -0.56
C ILE A 54 4.69 -5.02 -1.35
N GLU A 55 4.42 -6.15 -0.69
CA GLU A 55 4.34 -7.46 -1.36
C GLU A 55 3.26 -7.52 -2.43
N VAL A 56 2.07 -6.99 -2.14
CA VAL A 56 0.94 -6.98 -3.08
C VAL A 56 1.26 -6.09 -4.29
N ILE A 57 1.83 -4.90 -4.09
CA ILE A 57 2.23 -4.01 -5.19
C ILE A 57 3.18 -4.74 -6.15
N GLY A 58 4.18 -5.45 -5.63
CA GLY A 58 5.13 -6.21 -6.44
C GLY A 58 4.49 -7.36 -7.24
N LYS A 59 3.42 -7.97 -6.72
CA LYS A 59 2.74 -9.12 -7.37
C LYS A 59 1.51 -8.71 -8.19
N PHE A 60 1.09 -7.44 -8.12
CA PHE A 60 -0.16 -6.99 -8.70
C PHE A 60 -0.14 -7.09 -10.23
N LYS A 61 -1.06 -7.87 -10.81
CA LYS A 61 -1.22 -7.93 -12.27
C LYS A 61 -2.03 -6.73 -12.73
N VAL A 62 -1.35 -5.76 -13.33
CA VAL A 62 -2.02 -4.64 -14.00
C VAL A 62 -2.70 -5.18 -15.26
N GLY A 63 -4.03 -5.22 -15.27
CA GLY A 63 -4.80 -5.60 -16.45
C GLY A 63 -4.51 -4.67 -17.63
N SER A 64 -4.18 -5.26 -18.78
CA SER A 64 -4.27 -4.62 -20.09
C SER A 64 -5.73 -4.71 -20.54
N GLU A 65 -6.47 -3.62 -20.41
CA GLU A 65 -7.61 -3.36 -21.29
C GLU A 65 -7.08 -2.88 -22.64
#